data_AF-A0A2V9WHB7-F1
#
_entry.id   AF-A0A2V9WHB7-F1
#
_cell.length_a   1.000
_cell.length_b   1.000
_cell.length_c   1.000
_cell.angle_alpha   90.00
_cell.angle_beta   90.00
_cell.angle_gamma   90.00
#
_symmetry.space_group_name_H-M   'P 1'
#
loop_
_entity.id
_entity.type
_entity.pdbx_description
1 polymer ?
#
loop_
_entity_poly.entity_id
_entity_poly.type
_entity_poly.pdbx_seq_one_letter_code
_entity_poly.pdbx_strand_id
1 'polypeptide(L)'
;MTNGIRKLSLLLGFARAGILLVLVLFMIPTVARVSAAKSPPPRSTGSSFATAYSVPYSYSVAKSISQASSGGFVVGALCSAAAATTPNCNGPATVLRVDSSGNIQSQTQYSYGNGPQSTALNILKATSDGGAIFAGQPQSGCPALNLSSCGAIVKVDSTGKVQWANNLLFATSATPYSSPLTWPFDIQQTTDGGFQWTHVFVDPKSQYSAAYSVRQTADGGYIVGGEVSYAVTSSYTESEITVFKLDSTGT
;
A
#
# COMPACT_ATOMS: atom_id res chain seq x y z
N MET A 1 16.44 -87.52 -51.87
CA MET A 1 15.66 -87.38 -50.63
C MET A 1 16.51 -86.67 -49.59
N THR A 2 15.88 -85.78 -48.80
CA THR A 2 16.32 -85.09 -47.57
C THR A 2 17.40 -83.97 -47.62
N ASN A 3 16.88 -82.75 -47.85
CA ASN A 3 17.00 -81.48 -47.09
C ASN A 3 18.26 -81.10 -46.28
N GLY A 4 18.72 -79.86 -46.50
CA GLY A 4 19.53 -79.08 -45.54
C GLY A 4 19.78 -77.64 -45.99
N ILE A 5 18.98 -76.69 -45.49
CA ILE A 5 19.16 -75.23 -45.64
C ILE A 5 20.14 -74.74 -44.56
N ARG A 6 21.14 -73.90 -44.90
CA ARG A 6 21.64 -72.83 -44.00
C ARG A 6 22.06 -71.58 -44.77
N LYS A 7 21.39 -70.47 -44.44
CA LYS A 7 21.62 -69.10 -44.93
C LYS A 7 22.76 -68.43 -44.16
N LEU A 8 23.45 -67.56 -44.90
CA LEU A 8 24.55 -66.67 -44.54
C LEU A 8 24.15 -65.66 -43.44
N SER A 9 25.00 -65.47 -42.42
CA SER A 9 24.84 -64.45 -41.38
C SER A 9 25.99 -63.43 -41.45
N LEU A 10 25.66 -62.18 -41.81
CA LEU A 10 26.53 -61.01 -41.75
C LEU A 10 26.08 -60.12 -40.57
N LEU A 11 26.99 -59.77 -39.66
CA LEU A 11 26.77 -58.76 -38.61
C LEU A 11 26.69 -57.35 -39.22
N LEU A 12 25.88 -56.44 -38.66
CA LEU A 12 26.22 -55.02 -38.41
C LEU A 12 25.07 -54.28 -37.68
N GLY A 13 25.43 -53.36 -36.80
CA GLY A 13 24.64 -52.93 -35.64
C GLY A 13 23.55 -51.88 -35.84
N PHE A 14 22.75 -51.72 -34.79
CA PHE A 14 21.69 -50.71 -34.68
C PHE A 14 22.27 -49.36 -34.25
N ALA A 15 22.17 -48.34 -35.10
CA ALA A 15 22.29 -46.94 -34.73
C ALA A 15 20.89 -46.29 -34.77
N ARG A 16 20.49 -45.64 -33.67
CA ARG A 16 19.22 -44.90 -33.54
C ARG A 16 19.32 -43.55 -34.28
N ALA A 17 18.43 -43.28 -35.22
CA ALA A 17 18.27 -41.96 -35.84
C ALA A 17 17.19 -41.16 -35.09
N GLY A 18 17.57 -40.02 -34.50
CA GLY A 18 16.65 -39.05 -33.91
C GLY A 18 16.23 -38.00 -34.95
N ILE A 19 14.93 -37.74 -35.05
CA ILE A 19 14.34 -36.71 -35.92
C ILE A 19 14.42 -35.35 -35.21
N LEU A 20 15.03 -34.35 -35.85
CA LEU A 20 15.12 -32.98 -35.36
C LEU A 20 13.91 -32.17 -35.88
N LEU A 21 13.02 -31.76 -34.98
CA LEU A 21 11.88 -30.88 -35.29
C LEU A 21 12.30 -29.41 -35.13
N VAL A 22 12.34 -28.64 -36.22
CA VAL A 22 12.64 -27.19 -36.18
C VAL A 22 11.33 -26.42 -36.11
N LEU A 23 11.07 -25.77 -34.98
CA LEU A 23 9.90 -24.93 -34.72
C LEU A 23 10.25 -23.48 -35.09
N VAL A 24 9.65 -22.95 -36.16
CA VAL A 24 9.83 -21.55 -36.58
C VAL A 24 8.81 -20.68 -35.84
N LEU A 25 9.29 -19.88 -34.88
CA LEU A 25 8.48 -18.95 -34.10
C LEU A 25 8.32 -17.64 -34.90
N PHE A 26 7.10 -17.34 -35.39
CA PHE A 26 6.80 -16.03 -35.96
C PHE A 26 6.60 -15.01 -34.84
N MET A 27 7.57 -14.11 -34.66
CA MET A 27 7.47 -12.93 -33.80
C MET A 27 6.52 -11.92 -34.47
N ILE A 28 5.35 -11.70 -33.88
CA ILE A 28 4.45 -10.59 -34.27
C ILE A 28 5.02 -9.32 -33.61
N PRO A 29 5.32 -8.24 -34.36
CA PRO A 29 5.84 -7.02 -33.75
C PRO A 29 4.77 -6.41 -32.83
N THR A 30 5.15 -6.20 -31.57
CA THR A 30 4.34 -5.49 -30.58
C THR A 30 4.26 -4.02 -30.99
N VAL A 31 3.06 -3.55 -31.33
CA VAL A 31 2.83 -2.11 -31.52
C VAL A 31 2.75 -1.46 -30.15
N ALA A 32 3.81 -0.74 -29.75
CA ALA A 32 3.77 0.11 -28.57
C ALA A 32 2.84 1.30 -28.85
N ARG A 33 1.74 1.40 -28.08
CA ARG A 33 0.91 2.62 -28.08
C ARG A 33 1.62 3.68 -27.23
N VAL A 34 2.01 4.79 -27.84
CA VAL A 34 2.48 5.97 -27.09
C VAL A 34 1.24 6.67 -26.52
N SER A 35 1.06 6.58 -25.20
CA SER A 35 0.07 7.41 -24.50
C SER A 35 0.52 8.87 -24.54
N ALA A 36 -0.39 9.81 -24.79
CA ALA A 36 -0.06 11.24 -24.81
C ALA A 36 0.60 11.64 -23.47
N ALA A 37 1.70 12.39 -23.55
CA ALA A 37 2.42 12.84 -22.35
C ALA A 37 1.52 13.73 -21.48
N LYS A 38 1.36 13.37 -20.21
CA LYS A 38 0.67 14.19 -19.21
C LYS A 38 1.40 15.53 -19.09
N SER A 39 0.66 16.64 -18.99
CA SER A 39 1.23 17.98 -18.86
C SER A 39 2.29 18.03 -17.76
N PRO A 40 3.48 18.61 -18.01
CA PRO A 40 4.52 18.70 -17.01
C PRO A 40 4.08 19.60 -15.85
N PRO A 41 4.57 19.35 -14.63
CA PRO A 41 4.34 20.22 -13.48
C PRO A 41 4.89 21.64 -13.72
N PRO A 42 4.43 22.65 -12.94
CA PRO A 42 4.94 24.01 -13.01
C PRO A 42 6.48 24.07 -12.90
N ARG A 43 7.10 25.08 -13.49
CA ARG A 43 8.56 25.22 -13.52
C ARG A 43 9.14 25.41 -12.11
N SER A 44 10.05 24.52 -11.72
CA SER A 44 10.91 24.61 -10.54
C SER A 44 11.78 25.88 -10.57
N THR A 45 11.87 26.63 -9.46
CA THR A 45 12.81 27.76 -9.31
C THR A 45 13.93 27.38 -8.32
N GLY A 46 15.00 28.16 -8.21
CA GLY A 46 16.28 27.74 -7.60
C GLY A 46 16.28 27.16 -6.16
N SER A 47 15.14 27.16 -5.46
CA SER A 47 14.95 26.48 -4.16
C SER A 47 13.66 25.66 -4.06
N SER A 48 12.91 25.50 -5.15
CA SER A 48 11.62 24.80 -5.19
C SER A 48 11.54 23.88 -6.39
N PHE A 49 11.03 22.66 -6.18
CA PHE A 49 10.76 21.73 -7.27
C PHE A 49 9.27 21.42 -7.37
N ALA A 50 8.80 21.20 -8.60
CA ALA A 50 7.55 20.51 -8.85
C ALA A 50 7.83 19.34 -9.80
N THR A 51 7.62 18.12 -9.31
CA THR A 51 7.96 16.90 -10.05
C THR A 51 6.75 15.98 -10.06
N ALA A 52 6.45 15.43 -11.23
CA ALA A 52 5.46 14.37 -11.37
C ALA A 52 6.21 13.03 -11.38
N TYR A 53 5.92 12.17 -10.40
CA TYR A 53 6.54 10.87 -10.30
C TYR A 53 5.71 9.81 -11.01
N SER A 54 6.37 8.97 -11.81
CA SER A 54 5.76 7.80 -12.45
C SER A 54 5.86 6.60 -11.51
N VAL A 55 4.72 6.14 -11.02
CA VAL A 55 4.57 4.86 -10.30
C VAL A 55 3.95 3.82 -11.25
N PRO A 56 4.08 2.50 -11.01
CA PRO A 56 3.72 1.45 -11.97
C PRO A 56 2.21 1.21 -12.06
N TYR A 57 1.42 2.29 -12.15
CA TYR A 57 -0.02 2.28 -12.27
C TYR A 57 -0.47 3.31 -13.31
N SER A 58 -1.40 2.92 -14.17
CA SER A 58 -2.02 3.83 -15.15
C SER A 58 -2.81 4.97 -14.49
N TYR A 59 -3.33 4.72 -13.30
CA TYR A 59 -4.01 5.70 -12.45
C TYR A 59 -3.41 5.63 -11.05
N SER A 60 -2.84 6.73 -10.57
CA SER A 60 -2.17 6.80 -9.28
C SER A 60 -2.39 8.13 -8.59
N VAL A 61 -2.28 8.11 -7.26
CA VAL A 61 -2.26 9.29 -6.40
C VAL A 61 -1.15 9.17 -5.37
N ALA A 62 -0.49 10.29 -5.07
CA ALA A 62 0.26 10.41 -3.84
C ALA A 62 -0.73 10.55 -2.67
N LYS A 63 -0.56 9.74 -1.62
CA LYS A 63 -1.44 9.70 -0.45
C LYS A 63 -0.86 10.44 0.73
N SER A 64 0.44 10.33 0.92
CA SER A 64 1.13 10.92 2.06
C SER A 64 2.58 11.22 1.70
N ILE A 65 3.14 12.26 2.30
CA ILE A 65 4.53 12.67 2.15
C ILE A 65 5.07 13.02 3.52
N SER A 66 6.32 12.68 3.78
CA SER A 66 7.02 13.05 5.00
C SER A 66 8.47 13.39 4.67
N GLN A 67 8.95 14.49 5.24
CA GLN A 67 10.35 14.88 5.13
C GLN A 67 11.20 13.98 6.05
N ALA A 68 12.32 13.50 5.53
CA ALA A 68 13.33 12.77 6.29
C ALA A 68 14.32 13.74 6.95
N SER A 69 14.98 13.30 8.02
CA SER A 69 16.03 14.07 8.71
C SER A 69 17.22 14.43 7.81
N SER A 70 17.42 13.68 6.72
CA SER A 70 18.40 13.98 5.67
C SER A 70 18.04 15.17 4.78
N GLY A 71 16.85 15.74 4.94
CA GLY A 71 16.31 16.82 4.09
C GLY A 71 15.59 16.33 2.82
N GLY A 72 15.69 15.04 2.49
CA GLY A 72 14.88 14.40 1.45
C GLY A 72 13.45 14.08 1.90
N PHE A 73 12.71 13.33 1.08
CA PHE A 73 11.32 12.99 1.33
C PHE A 73 11.05 11.50 1.10
N VAL A 74 10.07 11.00 1.81
CA VAL A 74 9.42 9.72 1.52
C VAL A 74 7.99 10.01 1.08
N VAL A 75 7.60 9.43 -0.05
CA VAL A 75 6.28 9.64 -0.66
C VAL A 75 5.58 8.31 -0.76
N GLY A 76 4.40 8.21 -0.18
CA GLY A 76 3.52 7.07 -0.33
C GLY A 76 2.53 7.30 -1.46
N ALA A 77 2.46 6.37 -2.39
CA ALA A 77 1.56 6.40 -3.53
C ALA A 77 0.75 5.11 -3.60
N LEU A 78 -0.50 5.26 -4.01
CA LEU A 78 -1.40 4.16 -4.31
C LEU A 78 -1.96 4.33 -5.70
N CYS A 79 -2.41 3.22 -6.25
CA CYS A 79 -3.18 3.25 -7.46
C CYS A 79 -4.59 3.81 -7.16
N SER A 80 -5.21 4.47 -8.15
CA SER A 80 -6.49 5.19 -7.96
C SER A 80 -7.64 4.48 -8.65
N ALA A 81 -8.80 4.44 -8.00
CA ALA A 81 -10.04 3.90 -8.56
C ALA A 81 -10.73 4.85 -9.57
N ALA A 82 -10.15 6.01 -9.89
CA ALA A 82 -10.73 7.00 -10.81
C ALA A 82 -10.75 6.58 -12.31
N ALA A 83 -10.48 5.31 -12.61
CA ALA A 83 -10.76 4.73 -13.93
C ALA A 83 -12.18 4.16 -13.92
N ALA A 84 -13.04 4.61 -14.83
CA ALA A 84 -14.43 4.16 -14.99
C ALA A 84 -14.62 2.68 -15.39
N THR A 85 -13.64 1.82 -15.10
CA THR A 85 -13.73 0.37 -15.21
C THR A 85 -13.11 -0.22 -13.95
N THR A 86 -13.95 -0.92 -13.18
CA THR A 86 -13.52 -2.02 -12.32
C THR A 86 -12.41 -2.84 -12.99
N PRO A 87 -11.41 -3.33 -12.23
CA PRO A 87 -11.45 -3.50 -10.79
C PRO A 87 -10.79 -2.33 -10.06
N ASN A 88 -11.51 -1.79 -9.08
CA ASN A 88 -11.04 -1.63 -7.70
C ASN A 88 -9.52 -1.70 -7.59
N CYS A 89 -8.87 -0.56 -7.40
CA CYS A 89 -7.43 -0.52 -7.47
C CYS A 89 -6.78 -1.25 -6.29
N ASN A 90 -6.59 -2.56 -6.46
CA ASN A 90 -6.14 -3.51 -5.45
C ASN A 90 -4.63 -3.76 -5.61
N GLY A 91 -3.89 -2.68 -5.86
CA GLY A 91 -2.46 -2.70 -6.11
C GLY A 91 -1.65 -2.56 -4.83
N PRO A 92 -0.37 -2.98 -4.85
CA PRO A 92 0.54 -2.74 -3.74
C PRO A 92 0.70 -1.24 -3.43
N ALA A 93 1.10 -0.92 -2.22
CA ALA A 93 1.54 0.43 -1.88
C ALA A 93 2.91 0.68 -2.50
N THR A 94 3.12 1.86 -3.07
CA THR A 94 4.43 2.26 -3.57
C THR A 94 5.01 3.31 -2.62
N VAL A 95 6.19 3.05 -2.06
CA VAL A 95 6.97 4.06 -1.33
C VAL A 95 8.11 4.52 -2.22
N LEU A 96 8.18 5.83 -2.43
CA LEU A 96 9.28 6.50 -3.12
C LEU A 96 10.18 7.15 -2.08
N ARG A 97 11.49 7.06 -2.29
CA ARG A 97 12.49 7.92 -1.63
C ARG A 97 12.92 8.97 -2.62
N VAL A 98 12.90 10.22 -2.19
CA VAL A 98 13.18 11.38 -3.02
C VAL A 98 14.22 12.23 -2.30
N ASP A 99 15.21 12.76 -3.02
CA ASP A 99 16.17 13.69 -2.43
C ASP A 99 15.57 15.10 -2.22
N SER A 100 16.35 16.00 -1.60
CA SER A 100 15.93 17.38 -1.34
C SER A 100 15.66 18.20 -2.61
N SER A 101 16.17 17.75 -3.76
CA SER A 101 15.99 18.39 -5.06
C SER A 101 14.81 17.81 -5.85
N GLY A 102 14.13 16.80 -5.31
CA GLY A 102 12.97 16.18 -5.94
C GLY A 102 13.31 15.02 -6.87
N ASN A 103 14.53 14.48 -6.89
CA ASN A 103 14.87 13.31 -7.70
C ASN A 103 14.57 12.01 -6.97
N ILE A 104 14.04 11.01 -7.70
CA ILE A 104 13.81 9.67 -7.15
C ILE A 104 15.15 9.00 -6.87
N GLN A 105 15.33 8.56 -5.63
CA GLN A 105 16.46 7.74 -5.18
C GLN A 105 16.10 6.26 -5.20
N SER A 106 14.87 5.90 -4.80
CA SER A 106 14.36 4.54 -4.93
C SER A 106 12.83 4.51 -4.97
N GLN A 107 12.29 3.39 -5.45
CA GLN A 107 10.87 3.11 -5.46
C GLN A 107 10.63 1.63 -5.17
N THR A 108 9.77 1.33 -4.20
CA THR A 108 9.50 -0.04 -3.77
C THR A 108 8.00 -0.26 -3.61
N GLN A 109 7.51 -1.39 -4.13
CA GLN A 109 6.13 -1.82 -3.99
C GLN A 109 6.01 -2.82 -2.83
N TYR A 110 4.99 -2.66 -2.01
CA TYR A 110 4.67 -3.51 -0.87
C TYR A 110 3.26 -4.07 -1.03
N SER A 111 3.11 -5.38 -0.94
CA SER A 111 1.82 -6.07 -0.86
C SER A 111 1.59 -6.56 0.58
N TYR A 112 0.34 -6.47 1.05
CA TYR A 112 0.01 -6.85 2.42
C TYR A 112 -0.56 -8.27 2.47
N GLY A 113 0.25 -9.23 2.88
CA GLY A 113 -0.15 -10.64 2.90
C GLY A 113 -0.17 -11.31 1.53
N ASN A 114 -0.69 -12.55 1.49
CA ASN A 114 -0.59 -13.44 0.34
C ASN A 114 -1.81 -13.41 -0.61
N GLY A 115 -2.78 -12.53 -0.36
CA GLY A 115 -3.97 -12.36 -1.21
C GLY A 115 -3.85 -11.14 -2.12
N PRO A 116 -4.87 -10.83 -2.94
CA PRO A 116 -4.87 -9.62 -3.76
C PRO A 116 -4.95 -8.33 -2.92
N GLN A 117 -4.64 -8.34 -1.63
CA GLN A 117 -4.86 -7.23 -0.71
C GLN A 117 -4.01 -6.01 -1.11
N SER A 118 -4.67 -4.88 -1.34
CA SER A 118 -3.99 -3.60 -1.37
C SER A 118 -3.31 -3.33 -0.03
N THR A 119 -2.05 -2.91 -0.09
CA THR A 119 -1.37 -2.45 1.12
C THR A 119 -1.93 -1.11 1.56
N ALA A 120 -2.23 -1.07 2.83
CA ALA A 120 -2.70 0.09 3.56
C ALA A 120 -1.64 1.21 3.58
N LEU A 121 -1.87 2.28 2.79
CA LEU A 121 -1.03 3.49 2.81
C LEU A 121 -1.92 4.73 2.75
N ASN A 122 -2.50 5.06 3.90
CA ASN A 122 -3.21 6.33 4.13
C ASN A 122 -2.25 7.39 4.69
N ILE A 123 -1.36 6.97 5.57
CA ILE A 123 -0.33 7.81 6.19
C ILE A 123 1.04 7.17 6.04
N LEU A 124 2.05 8.02 5.86
CA LEU A 124 3.45 7.63 5.83
C LEU A 124 4.30 8.66 6.56
N LYS A 125 5.30 8.18 7.31
CA LYS A 125 6.28 9.00 8.02
C LYS A 125 7.69 8.48 7.77
N ALA A 126 8.64 9.38 7.53
CA ALA A 126 10.06 9.05 7.65
C ALA A 126 10.36 8.70 9.11
N THR A 127 11.25 7.75 9.33
CA THR A 127 11.67 7.36 10.68
C THR A 127 13.10 7.83 10.95
N SER A 128 13.42 8.09 12.21
CA SER A 128 14.72 8.63 12.64
C SER A 128 15.91 7.74 12.30
N ASP A 129 15.67 6.42 12.14
CA ASP A 129 16.64 5.43 11.66
C ASP A 129 16.83 5.45 10.12
N GLY A 130 16.29 6.45 9.43
CA GLY A 130 16.34 6.61 7.98
C GLY A 130 15.35 5.73 7.20
N GLY A 131 14.55 4.93 7.90
CA GLY A 131 13.47 4.13 7.34
C GLY A 131 12.20 4.91 7.00
N ALA A 132 11.10 4.17 6.84
CA ALA A 132 9.77 4.73 6.80
C ALA A 132 8.78 3.82 7.53
N ILE A 133 7.74 4.40 8.09
CA ILE A 133 6.59 3.70 8.62
C ILE A 133 5.33 4.18 7.91
N PHE A 134 4.45 3.25 7.56
CA PHE A 134 3.18 3.60 6.94
C PHE A 134 2.06 2.73 7.47
N ALA A 135 0.85 3.28 7.48
CA ALA A 135 -0.34 2.58 7.88
C ALA A 135 -1.56 2.99 7.06
N GLY A 136 -2.60 2.19 7.15
CA GLY A 136 -3.87 2.44 6.48
C GLY A 136 -4.85 1.30 6.68
N GLN A 137 -5.90 1.29 5.88
CA GLN A 137 -6.83 0.16 5.77
C GLN A 137 -6.59 -0.63 4.47
N PRO A 138 -6.29 -1.94 4.53
CA PRO A 138 -6.27 -2.79 3.35
C PRO A 138 -7.67 -2.88 2.73
N GLN A 139 -7.76 -2.90 1.39
CA GLN A 139 -9.05 -2.81 0.70
C GLN A 139 -10.00 -3.97 1.01
N SER A 140 -9.49 -5.19 1.18
CA SER A 140 -10.33 -6.35 1.53
C SER A 140 -10.21 -6.74 3.01
N GLY A 141 -9.76 -5.81 3.87
CA GLY A 141 -9.59 -6.04 5.30
C GLY A 141 -8.52 -7.07 5.61
N CYS A 142 -8.80 -7.93 6.59
CA CYS A 142 -7.88 -8.97 7.05
C CYS A 142 -8.55 -10.35 6.97
N PRO A 143 -8.69 -10.95 5.77
CA PRO A 143 -9.40 -12.22 5.61
C PRO A 143 -8.73 -13.39 6.34
N ALA A 144 -7.40 -13.35 6.50
CA ALA A 144 -6.67 -14.34 7.30
C ALA A 144 -7.09 -14.36 8.77
N LEU A 145 -7.76 -13.30 9.25
CA LEU A 145 -8.33 -13.18 10.58
C LEU A 145 -9.87 -13.26 10.56
N ASN A 146 -10.48 -13.61 9.43
CA ASN A 146 -11.93 -13.56 9.21
C ASN A 146 -12.55 -12.16 9.44
N LEU A 147 -11.79 -11.09 9.14
CA LEU A 147 -12.25 -9.72 9.27
C LEU A 147 -12.42 -9.05 7.92
N SER A 148 -13.58 -8.42 7.71
CA SER A 148 -13.86 -7.59 6.52
C SER A 148 -13.21 -6.20 6.58
N SER A 149 -12.70 -5.79 7.74
CA SER A 149 -11.98 -4.54 7.97
C SER A 149 -10.87 -4.76 8.99
N CYS A 150 -9.77 -4.05 8.82
CA CYS A 150 -8.67 -3.93 9.77
C CYS A 150 -7.76 -2.80 9.31
N GLY A 151 -6.88 -2.30 10.18
CA GLY A 151 -5.74 -1.52 9.73
C GLY A 151 -4.54 -2.42 9.47
N ALA A 152 -3.56 -1.92 8.74
CA ALA A 152 -2.22 -2.50 8.74
C ALA A 152 -1.19 -1.39 8.97
N ILE A 153 -0.09 -1.75 9.63
CA ILE A 153 1.07 -0.90 9.85
C ILE A 153 2.33 -1.66 9.44
N VAL A 154 3.20 -0.99 8.70
CA VAL A 154 4.41 -1.59 8.14
C VAL A 154 5.59 -0.66 8.38
N LYS A 155 6.67 -1.21 8.93
CA LYS A 155 7.95 -0.53 9.09
C LYS A 155 8.95 -1.10 8.10
N VAL A 156 9.60 -0.19 7.39
CA VAL A 156 10.70 -0.50 6.47
C VAL A 156 11.98 0.20 6.93
N ASP A 157 13.11 -0.42 6.66
CA ASP A 157 14.43 0.16 6.92
C ASP A 157 14.84 1.20 5.86
N SER A 158 16.04 1.76 6.00
CA SER A 158 16.61 2.76 5.09
C SER A 158 16.78 2.28 3.65
N THR A 159 16.84 0.96 3.43
CA THR A 159 16.93 0.36 2.09
C THR A 159 15.55 0.06 1.49
N GLY A 160 14.49 0.16 2.29
CA GLY A 160 13.13 -0.19 1.91
C GLY A 160 12.77 -1.66 2.20
N LYS A 161 13.61 -2.41 2.92
CA LYS A 161 13.26 -3.77 3.33
C LYS A 161 12.29 -3.73 4.52
N VAL A 162 11.28 -4.58 4.50
CA VAL A 162 10.33 -4.74 5.62
C VAL A 162 11.08 -5.25 6.85
N GLN A 163 11.00 -4.49 7.94
CA GLN A 163 11.48 -4.91 9.25
C GLN A 163 10.40 -5.68 9.99
N TRP A 164 9.17 -5.17 9.97
CA TRP A 164 7.99 -5.82 10.52
C TRP A 164 6.71 -5.26 9.89
N ALA A 165 5.62 -6.03 10.00
CA ALA A 165 4.27 -5.63 9.60
C ALA A 165 3.25 -6.22 10.57
N ASN A 166 2.23 -5.46 10.94
CA ASN A 166 1.21 -5.88 11.90
C ASN A 166 -0.20 -5.48 11.44
N ASN A 167 -1.19 -6.27 11.85
CA ASN A 167 -2.60 -5.90 11.75
C ASN A 167 -2.95 -4.93 12.89
N LEU A 168 -3.69 -3.87 12.57
CA LEU A 168 -4.31 -2.98 13.55
C LEU A 168 -5.72 -3.46 13.78
N LEU A 169 -5.92 -4.16 14.90
CA LEU A 169 -7.19 -4.75 15.28
C LEU A 169 -7.85 -3.90 16.35
N PHE A 170 -9.06 -3.44 16.06
CA PHE A 170 -9.93 -2.77 17.03
C PHE A 170 -11.15 -3.65 17.17
N ALA A 171 -10.96 -4.82 17.76
CA ALA A 171 -12.06 -5.76 17.94
C ALA A 171 -13.08 -5.14 18.89
N THR A 172 -14.30 -4.92 18.39
CA THR A 172 -15.46 -4.75 19.26
C THR A 172 -15.92 -6.12 19.74
N SER A 173 -16.69 -6.18 20.83
CA SER A 173 -17.32 -7.43 21.29
C SER A 173 -18.45 -7.92 20.38
N ALA A 174 -18.72 -7.26 19.24
CA ALA A 174 -19.80 -7.59 18.33
C ALA A 174 -19.40 -8.72 17.36
N THR A 175 -20.21 -9.78 17.34
CA THR A 175 -20.14 -10.87 16.36
C THR A 175 -21.06 -10.57 15.16
N PRO A 176 -20.67 -10.89 13.90
CA PRO A 176 -19.35 -11.35 13.47
C PRO A 176 -18.32 -10.23 13.62
N TYR A 177 -17.10 -10.56 14.07
CA TYR A 177 -16.03 -9.61 14.40
C TYR A 177 -15.96 -8.46 13.39
N SER A 178 -16.48 -7.29 13.79
CA SER A 178 -16.34 -6.06 13.03
C SER A 178 -15.25 -5.25 13.69
N SER A 179 -14.10 -5.14 13.01
CA SER A 179 -13.24 -3.98 13.24
C SER A 179 -13.97 -2.78 12.63
N PRO A 180 -14.13 -1.65 13.34
CA PRO A 180 -14.59 -0.42 12.72
C PRO A 180 -13.68 -0.06 11.54
N LEU A 181 -14.15 0.83 10.67
CA LEU A 181 -13.27 1.41 9.65
C LEU A 181 -12.12 2.13 10.36
N THR A 182 -10.90 1.74 10.02
CA THR A 182 -9.69 2.25 10.69
C THR A 182 -8.93 3.12 9.71
N TRP A 183 -9.17 4.42 9.78
CA TRP A 183 -8.34 5.40 9.09
C TRP A 183 -7.31 5.97 10.07
N PRO A 184 -6.03 5.56 9.97
CA PRO A 184 -4.98 6.18 10.78
C PRO A 184 -4.76 7.61 10.30
N PHE A 185 -4.87 8.56 11.23
CA PHE A 185 -4.67 9.99 10.97
C PHE A 185 -3.26 10.48 11.28
N ASP A 186 -2.61 9.88 12.28
CA ASP A 186 -1.23 10.20 12.63
C ASP A 186 -0.46 8.97 13.10
N ILE A 187 0.85 9.00 12.92
CA ILE A 187 1.82 8.04 13.48
C ILE A 187 2.99 8.87 13.97
N GLN A 188 3.39 8.66 15.22
CA GLN A 188 4.52 9.36 15.81
C GLN A 188 5.52 8.35 16.36
N GLN A 189 6.78 8.52 15.98
CA GLN A 189 7.86 7.73 16.55
C GLN A 189 8.20 8.28 17.94
N THR A 190 8.29 7.41 18.93
CA THR A 190 8.70 7.76 20.30
C THR A 190 10.22 7.77 20.43
N THR A 191 10.72 8.44 21.47
CA THR A 191 12.18 8.59 21.71
C THR A 191 12.90 7.30 22.01
N ASP A 192 12.18 6.28 22.49
CA ASP A 192 12.66 4.91 22.69
C ASP A 192 12.66 4.06 21.40
N GLY A 193 12.31 4.66 20.27
CA GLY A 193 12.25 3.99 18.97
C GLY A 193 10.94 3.23 18.70
N GLY A 194 10.01 3.23 19.66
CA GLY A 194 8.65 2.77 19.48
C GLY A 194 7.81 3.69 18.58
N PHE A 195 6.52 3.37 18.47
CA PHE A 195 5.57 4.18 17.73
C PHE A 195 4.27 4.32 18.53
N GLN A 196 3.85 5.56 18.75
CA GLN A 196 2.49 5.85 19.17
C GLN A 196 1.63 6.00 17.93
N TRP A 197 0.63 5.12 17.86
CA TRP A 197 -0.37 5.12 16.83
C TRP A 197 -1.66 4.67 17.51
N THR A 198 -2.65 5.56 17.51
CA THR A 198 -4.05 5.36 17.90
C THR A 198 -4.46 5.69 19.32
N HIS A 199 -5.53 6.48 19.37
CA HIS A 199 -6.57 6.43 20.38
C HIS A 199 -7.90 6.30 19.65
N VAL A 200 -8.80 5.46 20.16
CA VAL A 200 -10.18 5.37 19.66
C VAL A 200 -11.06 6.09 20.66
N PHE A 201 -11.68 7.19 20.22
CA PHE A 201 -12.67 7.91 21.01
C PHE A 201 -14.06 7.51 20.53
N VAL A 202 -14.87 7.00 21.43
CA VAL A 202 -16.26 6.62 21.17
C VAL A 202 -17.15 7.50 22.03
N ASP A 203 -18.04 8.25 21.40
CA ASP A 203 -19.18 8.82 22.12
C ASP A 203 -20.25 7.72 22.25
N PRO A 204 -20.54 7.23 23.47
CA PRO A 204 -21.50 6.15 23.68
C PRO A 204 -22.94 6.51 23.29
N LYS A 205 -23.24 7.79 23.06
CA LYS A 205 -24.56 8.27 22.63
C LYS A 205 -24.64 8.49 21.12
N SER A 206 -23.50 8.48 20.44
CA SER A 206 -23.42 8.70 19.00
C SER A 206 -23.57 7.39 18.24
N GLN A 207 -24.36 7.42 17.16
CA GLN A 207 -24.49 6.29 16.24
C GLN A 207 -23.38 6.29 15.18
N TYR A 208 -22.75 7.44 14.98
CA TYR A 208 -21.66 7.63 14.05
C TYR A 208 -20.77 8.77 14.55
N SER A 209 -19.50 8.50 14.82
CA SER A 209 -18.49 9.51 15.13
C SER A 209 -17.28 9.31 14.24
N ALA A 210 -16.71 10.41 13.76
CA ALA A 210 -15.51 10.37 12.94
C ALA A 210 -14.57 11.53 13.30
N ALA A 211 -13.30 11.21 13.51
CA ALA A 211 -12.25 12.21 13.41
C ALA A 211 -11.94 12.43 11.92
N TYR A 212 -11.64 13.66 11.52
CA TYR A 212 -11.23 14.00 10.16
C TYR A 212 -9.85 14.62 10.09
N SER A 213 -9.39 15.23 11.19
CA SER A 213 -8.08 15.85 11.26
C SER A 213 -7.48 15.67 12.64
N VAL A 214 -6.21 15.29 12.68
CA VAL A 214 -5.40 15.24 13.90
C VAL A 214 -4.13 16.01 13.61
N ARG A 215 -3.72 16.87 14.55
CA ARG A 215 -2.45 17.60 14.44
C ARG A 215 -1.78 17.69 15.80
N GLN A 216 -0.50 17.38 15.86
CA GLN A 216 0.29 17.59 17.07
C GLN A 216 0.43 19.09 17.36
N THR A 217 0.30 19.48 18.63
CA THR A 217 0.45 20.84 19.13
C THR A 217 1.88 21.09 19.63
N ALA A 218 2.28 22.36 19.74
CA ALA A 218 3.66 22.74 20.10
C ALA A 218 4.08 22.28 21.51
N ASP A 219 3.11 22.05 22.40
CA ASP A 219 3.30 21.48 23.73
C ASP A 219 3.32 19.94 23.74
N GLY A 220 3.41 19.32 22.56
CA GLY A 220 3.50 17.86 22.40
C GLY A 220 2.16 17.13 22.43
N GLY A 221 1.06 17.81 22.77
CA GLY A 221 -0.30 17.26 22.71
C GLY A 221 -0.87 17.15 21.30
N TYR A 222 -2.18 16.90 21.18
CA TYR A 222 -2.86 16.76 19.89
C TYR A 222 -4.16 17.54 19.86
N ILE A 223 -4.45 18.20 18.74
CA ILE A 223 -5.79 18.72 18.45
C ILE A 223 -6.48 17.80 17.46
N VAL A 224 -7.71 17.41 17.78
CA VAL A 224 -8.55 16.53 16.97
C VAL A 224 -9.79 17.29 16.55
N GLY A 225 -10.11 17.25 15.26
CA GLY A 225 -11.35 17.79 14.69
C GLY A 225 -12.13 16.68 13.99
N GLY A 226 -13.44 16.70 14.14
CA GLY A 226 -14.32 15.65 13.65
C GLY A 226 -15.80 15.99 13.76
N GLU A 227 -16.63 14.95 13.69
CA GLU A 227 -18.06 15.04 13.92
C GLU A 227 -18.55 13.93 14.86
N VAL A 228 -19.64 14.24 15.54
CA VAL A 228 -20.47 13.26 16.24
C VAL A 228 -21.89 13.41 15.71
N SER A 229 -22.53 12.30 15.39
CA SER A 229 -23.91 12.27 14.92
C SER A 229 -24.79 11.48 15.89
N TYR A 230 -25.95 12.02 16.20
CA TYR A 230 -26.95 11.37 17.04
C TYR A 230 -28.30 11.34 16.33
N ALA A 231 -29.02 10.21 16.49
CA ALA A 231 -30.40 10.14 16.04
C ALA A 231 -31.28 10.92 17.01
N VAL A 232 -32.02 11.88 16.47
CA VAL A 232 -33.05 12.62 17.20
C VAL A 232 -34.39 11.89 17.06
N THR A 233 -34.66 11.31 15.88
CA THR A 233 -35.80 10.41 15.63
C THR A 233 -35.37 9.24 14.75
N SER A 234 -36.28 8.29 14.49
CA SER A 234 -36.02 7.14 13.59
C SER A 234 -35.71 7.53 12.14
N SER A 235 -35.97 8.76 11.73
CA SER A 235 -35.71 9.26 10.37
C SER A 235 -34.94 10.58 10.34
N TYR A 236 -34.42 11.04 11.48
CA TYR A 236 -33.72 12.32 11.60
C TYR A 236 -32.47 12.19 12.47
N THR A 237 -31.35 12.58 11.91
CA THR A 237 -30.04 12.62 12.57
C THR A 237 -29.50 14.05 12.52
N GLU A 238 -28.96 14.49 13.65
CA GLU A 238 -28.18 15.72 13.74
C GLU A 238 -26.70 15.36 13.88
N SER A 239 -25.84 16.24 13.37
CA SER A 239 -24.39 16.15 13.54
C SER A 239 -23.87 17.43 14.18
N GLU A 240 -22.95 17.27 15.13
CA GLU A 240 -22.21 18.36 15.75
C GLU A 240 -20.74 18.30 15.34
N ILE A 241 -20.16 19.48 15.10
CA ILE A 241 -18.70 19.61 14.94
C ILE A 241 -18.07 19.39 16.31
N THR A 242 -17.12 18.46 16.39
CA THR A 242 -16.37 18.18 17.60
C THR A 242 -14.92 18.58 17.42
N VAL A 243 -14.39 19.37 18.37
CA VAL A 243 -12.98 19.72 18.46
C VAL A 243 -12.53 19.52 19.90
N PHE A 244 -11.51 18.68 20.12
CA PHE A 244 -10.94 18.44 21.44
C PHE A 244 -9.41 18.37 21.37
N LYS A 245 -8.78 18.70 22.51
CA LYS A 245 -7.34 18.64 22.68
C LYS A 245 -6.99 17.49 23.62
N LEU A 246 -6.00 16.72 23.23
CA LEU A 246 -5.40 15.64 24.01
C LEU A 246 -4.04 16.08 24.52
N ASP A 247 -3.62 15.50 25.63
CA ASP A 247 -2.27 15.68 26.14
C ASP A 247 -1.21 14.98 25.26
N SER A 248 0.07 15.05 25.67
CA SER A 248 1.18 14.43 24.91
C SER A 248 1.15 12.90 24.86
N THR A 249 0.29 12.27 25.66
CA THR A 249 0.02 10.82 25.62
C THR A 249 -1.19 10.49 24.77
N GLY A 250 -1.94 11.50 24.32
CA GLY A 250 -3.16 11.34 23.56
C GLY A 250 -4.40 11.07 24.42
N THR A 251 -4.40 11.44 25.69
CA THR A 251 -5.55 11.31 26.61
C THR A 251 -6.32 12.61 26.76
#